data_AF-A0A518H5W3-F1
#
_entry.id   AF-A0A518H5W3-F1
#
_cell.length_a   1.000
_cell.length_b   1.000
_cell.length_c   1.000
_cell.angle_alpha   90.00
_cell.angle_beta   90.00
_cell.angle_gamma   90.00
#
_symmetry.space_group_name_H-M   'P 1'
#
loop_
_entity.id
_entity.type
_entity.pdbx_description
1 polymer ?
#
loop_
_entity_poly.entity_id
_entity_poly.type
_entity_poly.pdbx_seq_one_letter_code
_entity_poly.pdbx_strand_id
1 'polypeptide(L)'
;MAALVAERTRASFGADAPAGWEPSSGADFFSPVLMEADLMRRVLPPEEFWAWFDRLLPGAAAGRPASLFAPAEVTDRTDPQLVHPDGLNLSRAWCMRSIAADLPDGDPAREGLAASAALHAEAALGHVVGGDYAGEHWLASFTVYLLTTPGLD
;
A
#
# COMPACT_ATOMS: atom_id res chain seq x y z
N MET A 1 7.09 -24.91 6.01
CA MET A 1 6.47 -23.99 5.05
C MET A 1 6.78 -22.54 5.36
N ALA A 2 6.41 -22.00 6.53
CA ALA A 2 6.68 -20.59 6.91
C ALA A 2 8.17 -20.19 6.83
N ALA A 3 9.09 -21.02 7.33
CA ALA A 3 10.53 -20.75 7.26
C ALA A 3 11.05 -20.61 5.81
N LEU A 4 10.56 -21.45 4.89
CA LEU A 4 10.93 -21.40 3.48
C LEU A 4 10.38 -20.14 2.79
N VAL A 5 9.16 -19.73 3.14
CA VAL A 5 8.58 -18.47 2.64
C VAL A 5 9.43 -17.29 3.11
N ALA A 6 9.76 -17.23 4.40
CA ALA A 6 10.62 -16.18 4.96
C ALA A 6 12.00 -16.13 4.29
N GLU A 7 12.64 -17.29 4.11
CA GLU A 7 13.93 -17.40 3.42
C GLU A 7 13.85 -16.86 1.98
N ARG A 8 12.83 -17.29 1.21
CA ARG A 8 12.67 -16.88 -0.18
C ARG A 8 12.32 -15.41 -0.32
N THR A 9 11.46 -14.87 0.56
CA THR A 9 11.14 -13.45 0.62
C THR A 9 12.39 -12.61 0.83
N ARG A 10 13.21 -12.93 1.84
CA ARG A 10 14.45 -12.19 2.13
C ARG A 10 15.48 -12.29 1.00
N ALA A 11 15.53 -13.42 0.29
CA ALA A 11 16.41 -13.59 -0.85
C ALA A 11 15.97 -12.80 -2.09
N SER A 12 14.67 -12.55 -2.24
CA SER A 12 14.09 -11.81 -3.38
C SER A 12 14.03 -10.30 -3.16
N PHE A 13 13.86 -9.86 -1.91
CA PHE A 13 13.55 -8.48 -1.55
C PHE A 13 14.60 -7.95 -0.57
N GLY A 14 15.59 -7.21 -1.09
CA GLY A 14 16.74 -6.74 -0.31
C GLY A 14 17.42 -5.48 -0.86
N ALA A 15 16.91 -4.88 -1.93
CA ALA A 15 17.49 -3.71 -2.60
C ALA A 15 16.41 -2.81 -3.23
N ASP A 16 16.83 -1.63 -3.69
CA ASP A 16 16.05 -0.52 -4.25
C ASP A 16 14.75 -0.91 -4.97
N ALA A 17 13.65 -0.26 -4.60
CA ALA A 17 12.40 -0.32 -5.35
C ALA A 17 12.19 0.99 -6.14
N PRO A 18 11.79 0.93 -7.43
CA PRO A 18 11.56 2.11 -8.25
C PRO A 18 10.22 2.78 -7.91
N ALA A 19 10.01 3.16 -6.65
CA ALA A 19 8.74 3.72 -6.16
C ALA A 19 8.25 4.93 -6.97
N GLY A 20 9.17 5.70 -7.56
CA GLY A 20 8.84 6.85 -8.39
C GLY A 20 8.23 6.51 -9.75
N TRP A 21 8.22 5.24 -10.15
CA TRP A 21 7.61 4.77 -11.40
C TRP A 21 6.18 4.28 -11.20
N GLU A 22 5.67 4.28 -9.96
CA GLU A 22 4.27 3.95 -9.69
C GLU A 22 3.35 5.18 -9.76
N PRO A 23 2.10 5.02 -10.27
CA PRO A 23 1.57 3.85 -10.97
C PRO A 23 2.19 3.66 -12.36
N SER A 24 2.37 2.40 -12.79
CA SER A 24 3.10 2.05 -14.01
C SER A 24 2.24 2.04 -15.26
N SER A 25 0.95 1.71 -15.15
CA SER A 25 0.09 1.45 -16.32
C SER A 25 -1.30 2.08 -16.29
N GLY A 26 -1.70 2.69 -15.17
CA GLY A 26 -3.09 3.17 -14.97
C GLY A 26 -4.12 2.04 -14.79
N ALA A 27 -3.68 0.78 -14.85
CA ALA A 27 -4.49 -0.41 -14.65
C ALA A 27 -3.91 -1.30 -13.52
N ASP A 28 -3.12 -0.71 -12.62
CA ASP A 28 -2.51 -1.46 -11.52
C ASP A 28 -3.54 -1.65 -10.39
N PHE A 29 -3.57 -2.83 -9.78
CA PHE A 29 -4.38 -3.12 -8.58
C PHE A 29 -3.59 -2.99 -7.28
N PHE A 30 -2.29 -3.22 -7.36
CA PHE A 30 -1.38 -3.27 -6.24
C PHE A 30 -0.22 -2.33 -6.49
N SER A 31 0.29 -1.75 -5.41
CA SER A 31 1.59 -1.09 -5.39
C SER A 31 2.67 -2.13 -5.10
N PRO A 32 3.55 -2.48 -6.07
CA PRO A 32 4.66 -3.40 -5.80
C PRO A 32 5.49 -3.00 -4.59
N VAL A 33 5.83 -1.72 -4.45
CA VAL A 33 6.67 -1.22 -3.35
C VAL A 33 5.98 -1.40 -2.00
N LEU A 34 4.69 -1.06 -1.90
CA LEU A 34 3.98 -1.18 -0.62
C LEU A 34 3.58 -2.61 -0.30
N MET A 35 3.34 -3.46 -1.29
CA MET A 35 3.13 -4.90 -1.05
C MET A 35 4.40 -5.56 -0.55
N GLU A 36 5.55 -5.19 -1.11
CA GLU A 36 6.85 -5.66 -0.64
C GLU A 36 7.07 -5.21 0.81
N ALA A 37 6.84 -3.93 1.13
CA ALA A 37 6.96 -3.44 2.50
C ALA A 37 6.00 -4.14 3.49
N ASP A 38 4.74 -4.36 3.12
CA ASP A 38 3.79 -5.11 3.95
C ASP A 38 4.16 -6.59 4.13
N LEU A 39 4.83 -7.20 3.15
CA LEU A 39 5.37 -8.55 3.29
C LEU A 39 6.60 -8.56 4.20
N MET A 40 7.53 -7.62 4.00
CA MET A 40 8.81 -7.58 4.70
C MET A 40 8.63 -7.28 6.19
N ARG A 41 7.69 -6.42 6.59
CA ARG A 41 7.37 -6.18 8.02
C ARG A 41 6.93 -7.45 8.75
N ARG A 42 6.30 -8.40 8.06
CA ARG A 42 5.84 -9.69 8.63
C ARG A 42 6.95 -10.72 8.72
N VAL A 43 8.03 -10.54 7.95
CA VAL A 43 9.08 -11.54 7.76
C VAL A 43 10.37 -11.15 8.49
N LEU A 44 10.67 -9.86 8.61
CA LEU A 44 11.84 -9.36 9.31
C LEU A 44 11.54 -9.11 10.80
N PRO A 45 12.54 -9.27 11.68
CA PRO A 45 12.49 -8.68 13.02
C PRO A 45 12.25 -7.16 12.95
N PRO A 46 11.57 -6.53 13.92
CA PRO A 46 11.18 -5.12 13.85
C PRO A 46 12.33 -4.15 13.52
N GLU A 47 13.45 -4.23 14.25
CA GLU A 47 14.60 -3.34 14.03
C GLU A 47 15.23 -3.51 12.63
N GLU A 48 15.22 -4.73 12.11
CA GLU A 48 15.70 -5.02 10.75
C GLU A 48 14.74 -4.46 9.70
N PHE A 49 13.43 -4.55 9.94
CA PHE A 49 12.41 -3.96 9.08
C PHE A 49 12.53 -2.44 9.01
N TRP A 50 12.71 -1.75 10.15
CA TRP A 50 12.80 -0.28 10.18
C TRP A 50 13.97 0.22 9.34
N ALA A 51 15.16 -0.33 9.58
CA ALA A 51 16.35 0.02 8.81
C ALA A 51 16.20 -0.33 7.33
N TRP A 52 15.49 -1.42 7.01
CA TRP A 52 15.21 -1.82 5.62
C TRP A 52 14.22 -0.87 4.94
N PHE A 53 13.14 -0.47 5.63
CA PHE A 53 12.12 0.43 5.10
C PHE A 53 12.69 1.82 4.81
N ASP A 54 13.56 2.34 5.69
CA ASP A 54 14.27 3.60 5.45
C ASP A 54 15.11 3.59 4.18
N ARG A 55 15.66 2.43 3.79
CA ARG A 55 16.40 2.28 2.53
C ARG A 55 15.47 2.12 1.33
N LEU A 56 14.37 1.38 1.50
CA LEU A 56 13.36 1.19 0.45
C LEU A 56 12.71 2.52 0.05
N LEU A 57 12.40 3.35 1.05
CA LEU A 57 11.54 4.53 0.92
C LEU A 57 12.08 5.71 1.75
N PRO A 58 13.31 6.19 1.47
CA PRO A 58 13.98 7.24 2.27
C PRO A 58 13.24 8.59 2.27
N GLY A 59 12.30 8.78 1.35
CA GLY A 59 11.45 9.95 1.24
C GLY A 59 10.11 9.86 1.98
N ALA A 60 9.82 8.75 2.67
CA ALA A 60 8.49 8.49 3.22
C ALA A 60 8.02 9.55 4.22
N ALA A 61 8.92 9.99 5.12
CA ALA A 61 8.64 11.08 6.07
C ALA A 61 8.27 12.40 5.39
N ALA A 62 8.72 12.61 4.15
CA ALA A 62 8.39 13.79 3.34
C ALA A 62 7.29 13.51 2.30
N GLY A 63 6.59 12.38 2.40
CA GLY A 63 5.56 11.97 1.44
C GLY A 63 6.10 11.76 0.02
N ARG A 64 7.33 11.24 -0.11
CA ARG A 64 8.01 11.08 -1.39
C ARG A 64 8.26 9.62 -1.74
N PRO A 65 8.06 9.22 -3.02
CA PRO A 65 7.64 10.07 -4.14
C PRO A 65 6.14 10.42 -4.07
N ALA A 66 5.78 11.65 -4.48
CA ALA A 66 4.40 12.14 -4.36
C ALA A 66 3.38 11.27 -5.11
N SER A 67 3.79 10.60 -6.20
CA SER A 67 2.94 9.68 -6.97
C SER A 67 2.52 8.43 -6.19
N LEU A 68 3.25 8.07 -5.14
CA LEU A 68 2.90 6.97 -4.24
C LEU A 68 1.98 7.46 -3.11
N PHE A 69 2.16 8.69 -2.63
CA PHE A 69 1.45 9.28 -1.49
C PHE A 69 0.18 10.08 -1.86
N ALA A 70 -0.09 10.24 -3.16
CA ALA A 70 -1.32 10.84 -3.65
C ALA A 70 -2.24 9.77 -4.27
N PRO A 71 -3.57 9.86 -4.10
CA PRO A 71 -4.52 8.95 -4.74
C PRO A 71 -4.33 8.87 -6.25
N ALA A 72 -4.39 7.64 -6.77
CA ALA A 72 -4.43 7.42 -8.21
C ALA A 72 -5.82 7.83 -8.73
N GLU A 73 -5.85 8.53 -9.86
CA GLU A 73 -7.08 8.95 -10.50
C GLU A 73 -7.73 7.78 -11.26
N VAL A 74 -9.04 7.66 -11.14
CA VAL A 74 -9.85 6.71 -11.91
C VAL A 74 -10.62 7.48 -12.97
N THR A 75 -10.25 7.26 -14.23
CA THR A 75 -10.76 8.04 -15.36
C THR A 75 -12.10 7.52 -15.88
N ASP A 76 -12.33 6.21 -15.82
CA ASP A 76 -13.59 5.57 -16.18
C ASP A 76 -13.84 4.34 -15.28
N ARG A 77 -14.93 4.36 -14.51
CA ARG A 77 -15.32 3.28 -13.59
C ARG A 77 -16.19 2.20 -14.23
N THR A 78 -16.65 2.43 -15.45
CA THR A 78 -17.44 1.47 -16.23
C THR A 78 -16.56 0.60 -17.12
N ASP A 79 -15.35 1.05 -17.40
CA ASP A 79 -14.34 0.27 -18.10
C ASP A 79 -13.66 -0.71 -17.12
N PRO A 80 -13.66 -2.03 -17.42
CA PRO A 80 -13.15 -3.04 -16.51
C PRO A 80 -11.65 -2.98 -16.29
N GLN A 81 -10.88 -2.27 -17.13
CA GLN A 81 -9.45 -2.07 -16.95
C GLN A 81 -9.14 -0.76 -16.23
N LEU A 82 -9.88 0.32 -16.54
CA LEU A 82 -9.63 1.64 -15.98
C LEU A 82 -10.18 1.83 -14.56
N VAL A 83 -11.03 0.92 -14.08
CA VAL A 83 -11.52 0.89 -12.69
C VAL A 83 -10.47 0.38 -11.67
N HIS A 84 -9.41 -0.27 -12.14
CA HIS A 84 -8.38 -0.86 -11.27
C HIS A 84 -7.75 0.11 -10.25
N PRO A 85 -7.56 1.41 -10.51
CA PRO A 85 -6.95 2.32 -9.54
C PRO A 85 -7.78 2.51 -8.26
N ASP A 86 -9.09 2.21 -8.24
CA ASP A 86 -9.83 2.11 -6.97
C ASP A 86 -9.23 1.00 -6.07
N GLY A 87 -8.84 -0.13 -6.69
CA GLY A 87 -8.11 -1.21 -6.04
C GLY A 87 -6.71 -0.82 -5.58
N LEU A 88 -5.99 -0.08 -6.43
CA LEU A 88 -4.68 0.47 -6.08
C LEU A 88 -4.78 1.39 -4.87
N ASN A 89 -5.76 2.28 -4.84
CA ASN A 89 -5.98 3.17 -3.71
C ASN A 89 -6.27 2.39 -2.43
N LEU A 90 -7.17 1.39 -2.47
CA LEU A 90 -7.46 0.57 -1.29
C LEU A 90 -6.24 -0.24 -0.81
N SER A 91 -5.47 -0.83 -1.74
CA SER A 91 -4.26 -1.58 -1.36
C SER A 91 -3.16 -0.68 -0.79
N ARG A 92 -2.97 0.53 -1.36
CA ARG A 92 -2.07 1.55 -0.81
C ARG A 92 -2.50 1.97 0.59
N ALA A 93 -3.77 2.27 0.80
CA ALA A 93 -4.31 2.65 2.10
C ALA A 93 -4.06 1.57 3.15
N TRP A 94 -4.34 0.32 2.80
CA TRP A 94 -4.14 -0.82 3.68
C TRP A 94 -2.67 -1.00 4.08
N CYS A 95 -1.76 -1.01 3.10
CA CYS A 95 -0.35 -1.24 3.37
C CYS A 95 0.28 -0.08 4.10
N MET A 96 -0.04 1.18 3.76
CA MET A 96 0.48 2.35 4.47
C MET A 96 0.07 2.35 5.94
N ARG A 97 -1.19 2.01 6.26
CA ARG A 97 -1.63 1.84 7.66
C ARG A 97 -0.85 0.73 8.38
N SER A 98 -0.71 -0.41 7.72
CA SER A 98 0.00 -1.56 8.28
C SER A 98 1.48 -1.27 8.54
N ILE A 99 2.14 -0.57 7.62
CA ILE A 99 3.54 -0.16 7.75
C ILE A 99 3.68 0.85 8.89
N ALA A 100 2.83 1.88 8.92
CA ALA A 100 2.89 2.90 9.96
C ALA A 100 2.66 2.36 11.38
N ALA A 101 1.88 1.27 11.52
CA ALA A 101 1.66 0.60 12.80
C ALA A 101 2.87 -0.20 13.29
N ASP A 102 3.71 -0.70 12.37
CA ASP A 102 4.90 -1.51 12.68
C ASP A 102 6.17 -0.66 12.86
N LEU A 103 6.13 0.65 12.57
CA LEU A 103 7.25 1.58 12.80
C LEU A 103 7.37 2.01 14.28
N PRO A 104 8.56 2.41 14.77
CA PRO A 104 8.75 2.87 16.14
C PRO A 104 7.85 4.06 16.52
N ASP A 105 7.49 4.17 17.79
CA ASP A 105 6.81 5.37 18.28
C ASP A 105 7.72 6.60 18.08
N GLY A 106 7.18 7.64 17.45
CA GLY A 106 7.91 8.86 17.10
C GLY A 106 8.66 8.81 15.77
N ASP A 107 8.57 7.71 15.00
CA ASP A 107 9.10 7.66 13.65
C ASP A 107 8.42 8.71 12.74
N PRO A 108 9.19 9.58 12.05
CA PRO A 108 8.63 10.70 11.29
C PRO A 108 7.80 10.28 10.08
N ALA A 109 7.91 9.03 9.60
CA ALA A 109 7.10 8.53 8.49
C ALA A 109 5.68 8.12 8.91
N ARG A 110 5.42 7.88 10.19
CA ARG A 110 4.12 7.36 10.67
C ARG A 110 2.95 8.28 10.32
N GLU A 111 3.07 9.57 10.64
CA GLU A 111 2.01 10.54 10.37
C GLU A 111 1.76 10.70 8.86
N GLY A 112 2.82 10.78 8.06
CA GLY A 112 2.72 10.91 6.60
C GLY A 112 2.06 9.69 5.94
N LEU A 113 2.43 8.48 6.36
CA LEU A 113 1.82 7.24 5.88
C LEU A 113 0.35 7.13 6.30
N ALA A 114 0.02 7.49 7.55
CA ALA A 114 -1.36 7.47 8.03
C ALA A 114 -2.26 8.46 7.29
N ALA A 115 -1.78 9.70 7.11
CA ALA A 115 -2.51 10.73 6.38
C ALA A 115 -2.72 10.34 4.91
N SER A 116 -1.68 9.85 4.24
CA SER A 116 -1.76 9.35 2.87
C SER A 116 -2.72 8.19 2.75
N ALA A 117 -2.69 7.25 3.71
CA ALA A 117 -3.61 6.13 3.72
C ALA A 117 -5.07 6.57 3.83
N ALA A 118 -5.36 7.60 4.64
CA ALA A 118 -6.70 8.16 4.77
C ALA A 118 -7.18 8.76 3.43
N LEU A 119 -6.32 9.51 2.73
CA LEU A 119 -6.64 10.07 1.41
C LEU A 119 -6.94 8.98 0.37
N HIS A 120 -6.13 7.92 0.34
CA HIS A 120 -6.37 6.77 -0.53
C HIS A 120 -7.67 6.03 -0.20
N ALA A 121 -7.98 5.86 1.08
CA ALA A 121 -9.21 5.24 1.54
C ALA A 121 -10.43 6.07 1.12
N GLU A 122 -10.40 7.39 1.35
CA GLU A 122 -11.46 8.32 0.98
C GLU A 122 -11.74 8.29 -0.52
N ALA A 123 -10.69 8.23 -1.35
CA ALA A 123 -10.81 8.23 -2.81
C ALA A 123 -11.52 6.99 -3.38
N ALA A 124 -11.53 5.85 -2.67
CA ALA A 124 -11.99 4.58 -3.22
C ALA A 124 -13.14 3.91 -2.46
N LEU A 125 -13.26 4.10 -1.14
CA LEU A 125 -14.26 3.40 -0.31
C LEU A 125 -15.70 3.66 -0.75
N GLY A 126 -16.01 4.88 -1.20
CA GLY A 126 -17.33 5.25 -1.71
C GLY A 126 -17.75 4.53 -3.00
N HIS A 127 -16.81 3.88 -3.68
CA HIS A 127 -17.02 3.19 -4.96
C HIS A 127 -17.07 1.66 -4.83
N VAL A 128 -16.94 1.13 -3.61
CA VAL A 128 -16.96 -0.32 -3.33
C VAL A 128 -18.38 -0.88 -3.41
N VAL A 129 -19.40 -0.05 -3.19
CA VAL A 129 -20.82 -0.45 -3.15
C VAL A 129 -21.68 0.57 -3.91
N GLY A 130 -22.58 0.12 -4.77
CA GLY A 130 -23.49 0.94 -5.57
C GLY A 130 -22.97 1.32 -6.97
N GLY A 131 -21.89 0.71 -7.43
CA GLY A 131 -21.25 0.90 -8.74
C GLY A 131 -21.54 -0.20 -9.77
N ASP A 132 -20.64 -0.35 -10.73
CA ASP A 132 -20.70 -1.40 -11.77
C ASP A 132 -20.08 -2.70 -11.26
N TYR A 133 -20.67 -3.84 -11.64
CA TYR A 133 -20.14 -5.16 -11.32
C TYR A 133 -18.65 -5.30 -11.66
N ALA A 134 -18.17 -4.65 -12.73
CA ALA A 134 -16.78 -4.67 -13.16
C ALA A 134 -15.77 -4.35 -12.04
N GLY A 135 -16.12 -3.46 -11.10
CA GLY A 135 -15.30 -3.12 -9.94
C GLY A 135 -15.72 -3.86 -8.66
N GLU A 136 -17.01 -3.86 -8.35
CA GLU A 136 -17.53 -4.20 -7.01
C GLU A 136 -17.15 -5.59 -6.53
N HIS A 137 -17.15 -6.59 -7.43
CA HIS A 137 -16.99 -7.99 -7.04
C HIS A 137 -15.61 -8.31 -6.45
N TRP A 138 -14.58 -7.51 -6.76
CA TRP A 138 -13.23 -7.69 -6.23
C TRP A 138 -12.84 -6.58 -5.23
N LEU A 139 -13.33 -5.34 -5.38
CA LEU A 139 -13.04 -4.21 -4.48
C LEU A 139 -13.39 -4.50 -3.02
N ALA A 140 -14.45 -5.29 -2.78
CA ALA A 140 -14.83 -5.72 -1.43
C ALA A 140 -13.68 -6.45 -0.70
N SER A 141 -12.87 -7.23 -1.42
CA SER A 141 -11.74 -7.95 -0.83
C SER A 141 -10.69 -6.98 -0.27
N PHE A 142 -10.33 -5.96 -1.05
CA PHE A 142 -9.37 -4.92 -0.64
C PHE A 142 -9.90 -4.10 0.53
N THR A 143 -11.20 -3.80 0.50
CA THR A 143 -11.88 -3.06 1.58
C THR A 143 -11.83 -3.83 2.90
N VAL A 144 -12.05 -5.14 2.88
CA VAL A 144 -11.91 -5.98 4.09
C VAL A 144 -10.50 -5.91 4.66
N TYR A 145 -9.45 -5.98 3.82
CA TYR A 145 -8.06 -5.83 4.29
C TYR A 145 -7.81 -4.47 4.94
N LEU A 146 -8.30 -3.39 4.32
CA LEU A 146 -8.19 -2.04 4.87
C LEU A 146 -8.93 -1.93 6.22
N LEU A 147 -10.18 -2.40 6.31
CA LEU A 147 -11.01 -2.23 7.50
C LEU A 147 -10.61 -3.14 8.67
N THR A 148 -9.98 -4.28 8.39
CA THR A 148 -9.47 -5.20 9.42
C THR A 148 -8.04 -4.88 9.87
N THR A 149 -7.37 -3.95 9.19
CA THR A 149 -6.09 -3.42 9.64
C THR A 149 -6.32 -2.44 10.79
N PRO A 150 -5.54 -2.52 11.88
CA PRO A 150 -5.66 -1.58 13.01
C PRO A 150 -5.46 -0.12 12.58
N GLY A 151 -6.15 0.80 13.27
CA GLY A 151 -5.89 2.24 13.14
C GLY A 151 -4.56 2.63 13.78
N LEU A 152 -4.13 3.86 13.51
CA LEU A 152 -3.20 4.56 14.40
C LEU A 152 -4.06 5.50 15.26
N ASP A 153 -4.71 4.94 16.26
CA ASP A 153 -5.53 5.64 17.25
C ASP A 153 -4.74 5.97 18.52
#